data_AF-A0A8T4BJY8-F1
#
_entry.id   AF-A0A8T4BJY8-F1
#
_cell.length_a   1.000
_cell.length_b   1.000
_cell.length_c   1.000
_cell.angle_alpha   90.00
_cell.angle_beta   90.00
_cell.angle_gamma   90.00
#
_symmetry.space_group_name_H-M   'P 1'
#
loop_
_entity.id
_entity.type
_entity.pdbx_description
1 polymer ?
#
loop_
_entity_poly.entity_id
_entity_poly.type
_entity_poly.pdbx_seq_one_letter_code
_entity_poly.pdbx_strand_id
1 'polypeptide(L)'
;MIDDLRKKIQQIKGDLDELGEPVSEIPELITSANLLRSNEYLSKVNEKKTQLLAAYEQYSITMEKLLSSVFEIQNDLKEILKKQSSMIFSKRKKQSMKKTKSKNTKK
;
A
#
# COMPACT_ATOMS: atom_id res chain seq x y z
N MET A 1 -1.55 10.49 -3.24
CA MET A 1 -1.03 9.27 -3.89
C MET A 1 -2.03 8.11 -3.84
N ILE A 2 -2.31 7.52 -2.67
CA ILE A 2 -3.31 6.43 -2.56
C ILE A 2 -4.72 6.90 -2.89
N ASP A 3 -5.11 8.08 -2.42
CA ASP A 3 -6.43 8.65 -2.72
C ASP A 3 -6.60 8.97 -4.21
N ASP A 4 -5.52 9.37 -4.88
CA ASP A 4 -5.51 9.63 -6.32
C ASP A 4 -5.66 8.33 -7.11
N LEU A 5 -4.97 7.26 -6.70
CA LEU A 5 -5.12 5.92 -7.27
C LEU A 5 -6.54 5.38 -7.05
N ARG A 6 -7.12 5.61 -5.86
CA ARG A 6 -8.51 5.22 -5.55
C ARG A 6 -9.50 5.98 -6.44
N LYS A 7 -9.34 7.30 -6.59
CA LYS A 7 -10.17 8.11 -7.51
C LYS A 7 -10.04 7.62 -8.95
N LYS A 8 -8.81 7.33 -9.40
CA LYS A 8 -8.57 6.79 -10.74
C LYS A 8 -9.24 5.44 -10.96
N ILE A 9 -9.16 4.53 -9.99
CA ILE A 9 -9.86 3.24 -10.03
C ILE A 9 -11.38 3.44 -10.11
N GLN A 10 -11.94 4.35 -9.32
CA GLN A 10 -13.38 4.66 -9.35
C GLN A 10 -13.80 5.26 -10.69
N GLN A 11 -12.99 6.15 -11.25
CA GLN A 11 -13.25 6.72 -12.58
C GLN A 11 -13.27 5.64 -13.66
N ILE A 12 -12.25 4.77 -13.71
CA ILE A 12 -12.19 3.69 -14.70
C ILE A 12 -13.36 2.71 -14.55
N LYS A 13 -13.82 2.46 -13.32
CA LYS A 13 -15.04 1.66 -13.09
C LYS A 13 -16.29 2.35 -13.62
N GLY A 14 -16.44 3.66 -13.37
CA GLY A 14 -17.52 4.45 -13.94
C GLY A 14 -17.51 4.40 -15.47
N ASP A 15 -16.34 4.60 -16.09
CA ASP A 15 -16.17 4.50 -17.55
C ASP A 15 -16.56 3.10 -18.08
N LEU A 16 -16.27 2.03 -17.33
CA LEU A 16 -16.65 0.66 -17.69
C LEU A 16 -18.16 0.44 -17.58
N ASP A 17 -18.79 0.99 -16.54
CA ASP A 17 -20.23 0.90 -16.34
C ASP A 17 -20.98 1.70 -17.44
N GLU A 18 -20.42 2.84 -17.89
CA GLU A 18 -20.94 3.64 -19.01
C GLU A 18 -20.87 2.94 -20.37
N LEU A 19 -19.89 2.04 -20.57
CA LEU A 19 -19.81 1.23 -21.80
C LEU A 19 -20.98 0.23 -21.93
N GLY A 20 -21.68 -0.05 -20.83
CA GLY A 20 -22.91 -0.83 -20.81
C GLY A 20 -22.72 -2.33 -21.04
N GLU A 21 -23.81 -2.99 -21.41
CA GLU A 21 -23.87 -4.43 -21.64
C GLU A 21 -23.32 -4.81 -23.03
N PRO A 22 -22.92 -6.08 -23.23
CA PRO A 22 -22.47 -6.59 -24.52
C PRO A 22 -23.43 -6.26 -25.67
N VAL A 23 -22.84 -5.85 -26.80
CA VAL A 23 -23.59 -5.50 -28.00
C VAL A 23 -24.35 -6.72 -28.52
N SER A 24 -25.69 -6.66 -28.49
CA SER A 24 -26.55 -7.65 -29.13
C SER A 24 -26.56 -7.47 -30.65
N GLU A 25 -26.74 -8.58 -31.37
CA GLU A 25 -26.88 -8.57 -32.83
C GLU A 25 -28.16 -7.84 -33.23
N ILE A 26 -28.05 -7.00 -34.25
CA ILE A 26 -29.19 -6.33 -34.88
C ILE A 26 -29.56 -7.16 -36.11
N PRO A 27 -30.78 -7.74 -36.18
CA PRO A 27 -31.20 -8.61 -37.28
C PRO A 27 -31.14 -7.94 -38.65
N GLU A 28 -31.36 -6.63 -38.71
CA GLU A 28 -31.34 -5.83 -39.94
C GLU A 28 -29.92 -5.59 -40.46
N LEU A 29 -28.89 -5.78 -39.63
CA LEU A 29 -27.51 -5.64 -40.03
C LEU A 29 -26.96 -6.94 -40.63
N ILE A 30 -26.18 -6.79 -41.69
CA ILE A 30 -25.39 -7.91 -42.21
C ILE A 30 -24.41 -8.40 -41.13
N THR A 31 -24.10 -9.70 -41.16
CA THR A 31 -23.25 -10.36 -40.16
C THR A 31 -21.92 -9.63 -39.94
N SER A 32 -21.26 -9.16 -41.00
CA SER A 32 -20.00 -8.44 -40.90
C SER A 32 -20.12 -7.12 -40.12
N ALA A 33 -21.23 -6.40 -40.25
CA ALA A 33 -21.49 -5.18 -39.51
C ALA A 33 -21.74 -5.46 -38.01
N ASN A 34 -22.50 -6.52 -37.70
CA ASN A 34 -22.68 -6.98 -36.32
C ASN A 34 -21.34 -7.40 -35.67
N LEU A 35 -20.51 -8.14 -36.41
CA LEU A 35 -19.17 -8.55 -35.95
C LEU A 35 -18.26 -7.36 -35.69
N LEU A 36 -18.25 -6.35 -36.57
CA LEU A 36 -17.44 -5.14 -36.38
C LEU A 36 -17.84 -4.41 -35.09
N ARG A 37 -19.14 -4.25 -34.86
CA ARG A 37 -19.70 -3.61 -33.66
C ARG A 37 -19.32 -4.35 -32.37
N SER A 38 -19.46 -5.67 -32.38
CA SER A 38 -19.10 -6.52 -31.24
C SER A 38 -17.61 -6.44 -30.93
N ASN A 39 -16.76 -6.50 -31.97
CA ASN A 39 -15.31 -6.37 -31.80
C ASN A 39 -14.90 -4.97 -31.30
N GLU A 40 -15.54 -3.90 -31.78
CA GLU A 40 -15.26 -2.55 -31.30
C GLU A 40 -15.60 -2.41 -29.80
N TYR A 41 -16.76 -2.91 -29.39
CA TYR A 41 -17.15 -2.95 -27.98
C TYR A 41 -16.15 -3.77 -27.14
N LEU A 42 -15.81 -4.98 -27.58
CA LEU A 42 -14.86 -5.85 -26.89
C LEU A 42 -13.48 -5.18 -26.75
N SER A 43 -13.02 -4.51 -27.80
CA SER A 43 -11.75 -3.78 -27.78
C SER A 43 -11.75 -2.67 -26.74
N LYS A 44 -12.80 -1.83 -26.70
CA LYS A 44 -12.95 -0.74 -25.73
C LYS A 44 -13.02 -1.26 -24.29
N VAL A 45 -13.83 -2.28 -24.05
CA VAL A 45 -13.94 -2.91 -22.72
C VAL A 45 -12.60 -3.50 -22.28
N ASN A 46 -11.90 -4.19 -23.19
CA ASN A 46 -10.63 -4.82 -22.87
C ASN A 46 -9.54 -3.79 -22.57
N GLU A 47 -9.51 -2.68 -23.31
CA GLU A 47 -8.61 -1.55 -23.04
C GLU A 47 -8.87 -0.98 -21.64
N LYS A 48 -10.13 -0.68 -21.30
CA LYS A 48 -10.48 -0.16 -19.98
C LYS A 48 -10.18 -1.14 -18.84
N LYS A 49 -10.45 -2.44 -19.03
CA LYS A 49 -10.07 -3.48 -18.05
C LYS A 49 -8.55 -3.57 -17.86
N THR A 50 -7.78 -3.43 -18.93
CA THR A 50 -6.31 -3.39 -18.85
C THR A 50 -5.84 -2.17 -18.06
N GLN A 51 -6.43 -0.99 -18.30
CA GLN A 51 -6.14 0.22 -17.52
C GLN A 51 -6.51 0.05 -16.03
N LEU A 52 -7.64 -0.60 -15.75
CA LEU A 52 -8.09 -0.89 -14.38
C LEU A 52 -7.11 -1.80 -13.64
N LEU A 53 -6.64 -2.87 -14.31
CA LEU A 53 -5.64 -3.79 -13.76
C LEU A 53 -4.33 -3.06 -13.43
N ALA A 54 -3.83 -2.25 -14.36
CA ALA A 54 -2.62 -1.45 -14.14
C ALA A 54 -2.78 -0.48 -12.95
N ALA A 55 -3.96 0.15 -12.80
CA ALA A 55 -4.23 1.01 -11.65
C ALA A 55 -4.26 0.24 -10.32
N TYR A 56 -4.84 -0.97 -10.31
CA TYR A 56 -4.84 -1.84 -9.13
C TYR A 56 -3.44 -2.35 -8.76
N GLU A 57 -2.62 -2.68 -9.75
CA GLU A 57 -1.22 -3.06 -9.52
C GLU A 57 -0.45 -1.93 -8.82
N GLN A 58 -0.55 -0.71 -9.34
CA GLN A 58 0.08 0.47 -8.73
C GLN A 58 -0.43 0.73 -7.32
N TYR A 59 -1.74 0.53 -7.08
CA TYR A 59 -2.33 0.64 -5.75
C TYR A 59 -1.74 -0.39 -4.77
N SER A 60 -1.64 -1.65 -5.19
CA SER A 60 -1.05 -2.73 -4.37
C SER A 60 0.40 -2.44 -4.02
N ILE A 61 1.22 -2.10 -5.02
CA ILE A 61 2.64 -1.77 -4.81
C ILE A 61 2.80 -0.60 -3.83
N THR A 62 1.94 0.42 -3.95
CA THR A 62 2.00 1.59 -3.06
C THR A 62 1.63 1.21 -1.62
N MET A 63 0.65 0.34 -1.43
CA MET A 63 0.26 -0.18 -0.12
C MET A 63 1.35 -1.05 0.51
N GLU A 64 1.98 -1.93 -0.27
CA GLU A 64 3.10 -2.75 0.18
C GLU A 64 4.28 -1.87 0.66
N LYS A 65 4.62 -0.82 -0.10
CA LYS A 65 5.67 0.14 0.31
C LYS A 65 5.33 0.85 1.62
N LEU A 66 4.08 1.30 1.78
CA LEU A 66 3.62 1.94 3.01
C LEU A 66 3.71 0.98 4.20
N LEU A 67 3.28 -0.27 4.01
CA LEU A 67 3.34 -1.30 5.04
C LEU A 67 4.79 -1.62 5.45
N SER A 68 5.70 -1.76 4.50
CA SER A 68 7.12 -1.94 4.77
C SER A 68 7.71 -0.78 5.58
N SER A 69 7.38 0.47 5.20
CA SER A 69 7.83 1.66 5.94
C SER A 69 7.30 1.68 7.38
N VAL A 70 6.04 1.28 7.60
CA VAL A 70 5.48 1.17 8.96
C VAL A 70 6.23 0.13 9.80
N PHE A 71 6.59 -1.02 9.21
CA PHE A 71 7.37 -2.03 9.92
C PHE A 71 8.79 -1.57 10.24
N GLU A 72 9.44 -0.84 9.33
CA GLU A 72 10.75 -0.23 9.58
C GLU A 72 10.67 0.75 10.78
N ILE A 73 9.69 1.66 10.77
CA ILE A 73 9.45 2.60 11.88
C ILE A 73 9.21 1.85 13.19
N GLN A 74 8.40 0.80 13.17
CA GLN A 74 8.12 -0.01 14.36
C GLN A 74 9.41 -0.66 14.90
N ASN A 75 10.27 -1.17 14.01
CA ASN A 75 11.52 -1.78 14.40
C ASN A 75 12.49 -0.75 15.01
N ASP A 76 12.59 0.42 14.40
CA ASP A 76 13.40 1.53 14.92
C ASP A 76 12.93 1.98 16.31
N LEU A 77 11.62 2.14 16.50
CA LEU A 77 11.03 2.47 17.80
C LEU A 77 11.35 1.40 18.85
N LYS A 78 11.29 0.12 18.48
CA LYS A 78 11.65 -0.99 19.37
C LYS A 78 13.13 -0.93 19.78
N GLU A 79 14.02 -0.65 18.85
CA GLU A 79 15.46 -0.49 19.12
C GLU A 79 15.74 0.76 19.99
N ILE A 80 15.04 1.87 19.75
CA ILE A 80 15.13 3.06 20.60
C ILE A 80 14.72 2.75 22.04
N LEU A 81 13.60 2.04 22.25
CA LEU A 81 13.14 1.65 23.59
C LEU A 81 14.13 0.71 24.30
N LYS A 82 14.74 -0.24 23.58
CA LYS A 82 15.81 -1.09 24.12
C LYS A 82 17.03 -0.27 24.53
N LYS A 83 17.48 0.66 23.69
CA LYS A 83 18.62 1.54 24.00
C LYS A 83 18.33 2.42 25.22
N GLN A 84 17.15 3.04 25.29
CA GLN A 84 16.75 3.87 26.44
C GLN A 84 16.68 3.07 27.74
N SER A 85 16.06 1.87 27.72
CA SER A 85 15.98 1.03 28.91
C SER A 85 17.37 0.62 29.43
N SER A 86 18.28 0.19 28.55
CA SER A 86 19.67 -0.14 28.95
C SER A 86 20.45 1.04 29.55
N MET A 87 20.23 2.28 29.07
CA MET A 87 20.82 3.48 29.66
C MET A 87 20.28 3.77 31.08
N ILE A 88 18.99 3.54 31.32
CA ILE A 88 18.39 3.72 32.66
C ILE A 88 18.98 2.68 33.63
N PHE A 89 19.04 1.41 33.21
CA PHE A 89 19.62 0.33 34.04
C PHE A 89 21.11 0.56 34.34
N SER A 90 21.89 1.01 33.37
CA SER A 90 23.32 1.30 33.56
C SER A 90 23.56 2.51 34.48
N LYS A 91 22.73 3.56 34.42
CA LYS A 91 22.78 4.69 35.36
C LYS A 91 22.51 4.25 36.81
N ARG A 92 21.52 3.37 37.04
CA ARG A 92 21.25 2.81 38.38
C ARG A 92 22.43 1.99 38.92
N LYS A 93 23.07 1.16 38.08
CA LYS A 93 24.27 0.40 38.49
C LYS A 93 25.43 1.30 38.92
N LYS A 94 25.72 2.37 38.16
CA LYS A 94 26.78 3.35 38.50
C LYS A 94 26.52 4.12 39.79
N GLN A 95 25.26 4.46 40.10
CA GLN A 95 24.90 5.09 41.37
C GLN A 95 25.04 4.14 42.56
N SER A 96 24.72 2.84 42.39
CA SER A 96 24.89 1.84 43.46
C SER A 96 26.36 1.63 43.83
N MET A 97 27.28 1.63 42.86
CA MET A 97 28.72 1.46 43.12
C MET A 97 29.39 2.67 43.79
N LYS A 98 28.88 3.89 43.58
CA LYS A 98 29.42 5.09 44.23
C LYS A 98 29.13 5.14 45.73
N LYS A 99 28.07 4.47 46.21
CA LYS A 99 27.76 4.41 47.65
C LYS A 99 28.66 3.45 48.44
N THR A 100 29.33 2.49 47.79
CA THR A 100 30.12 1.46 48.49
C THR A 100 31.61 1.78 48.61
N LYS A 101 32.11 2.88 48.01
CA LYS A 101 33.54 3.26 48.07
C LYS A 101 33.91 4.27 49.17
N SER A 102 32.98 4.63 50.05
CA SER A 102 33.28 5.50 51.21
C SER A 102 32.99 4.76 52.52
N LYS A 103 33.93 3.91 52.94
CA LYS A 103 34.24 3.54 54.33
C LYS A 103 35.32 2.45 54.31
N ASN A 104 36.58 2.88 54.33
CA ASN A 104 37.64 2.30 55.15
C ASN A 104 38.94 3.07 54.92
N THR A 105 39.01 4.22 55.58
CA THR A 105 40.27 4.85 55.99
C THR A 105 40.00 5.46 57.35
N LYS A 106 40.35 4.73 58.42
CA LYS A 106 40.90 5.27 59.67
C LYS A 106 41.14 4.17 60.70
N LYS A 107 42.39 4.18 61.17
CA LYS A 107 43.01 3.54 62.35
C LYS A 107 43.17 2.04 62.33
#